data_AF-A0A256XKY5-F1
#
_entry.id   AF-A0A256XKY5-F1
#
_cell.length_a   1.000
_cell.length_b   1.000
_cell.length_c   1.000
_cell.angle_alpha   90.00
_cell.angle_beta   90.00
_cell.angle_gamma   90.00
#
_symmetry.space_group_name_H-M   'P 1'
#
loop_
_entity.id
_entity.type
_entity.pdbx_description
1 polymer ?
#
loop_
_entity_poly.entity_id
_entity_poly.type
_entity_poly.pdbx_seq_one_letter_code
_entity_poly.pdbx_strand_id
1 'polypeptide(L)' 'MKVAMIGWEYPPFKTGGLGTHCYGLTRGLADKNVDVDFYMPKTNKKAISDKENLHIIEVV' A
#
# COMPACT_ATOMS: atom_id res chain seq x y z
N MET A 1 -1.91 5.09 -16.11
CA MET A 1 -1.58 6.13 -15.11
C MET A 1 -0.92 5.44 -13.95
N LYS A 2 0.16 5.99 -13.40
CA LYS A 2 0.94 5.37 -12.31
C LYS A 2 1.02 6.33 -11.14
N VAL A 3 0.77 5.84 -9.94
CA VAL A 3 0.71 6.62 -8.70
C VAL A 3 1.73 6.08 -7.72
N ALA A 4 2.61 6.95 -7.24
CA ALA A 4 3.48 6.67 -6.12
C ALA A 4 2.82 7.18 -4.83
N MET A 5 2.55 6.28 -3.88
CA MET A 5 2.07 6.60 -2.55
C MET A 5 3.16 6.34 -1.53
N ILE A 6 3.40 7.30 -0.65
CA ILE A 6 4.38 7.17 0.44
C ILE A 6 3.60 7.13 1.74
N GLY A 7 3.79 6.08 2.51
CA GLY A 7 3.09 5.87 3.76
C GLY A 7 3.96 5.22 4.83
N TRP A 8 3.44 5.24 6.06
CA TRP A 8 4.14 4.69 7.22
C TRP A 8 3.44 3.46 7.80
N GLU A 9 2.18 3.23 7.42
CA GLU A 9 1.32 2.20 7.99
C GLU A 9 0.52 1.52 6.87
N TYR A 10 0.56 0.19 6.81
CA TYR A 10 -0.20 -0.60 5.85
C TYR A 10 -0.61 -1.93 6.49
N PRO A 11 -1.88 -2.38 6.36
CA PRO A 11 -2.34 -3.62 6.96
C PRO A 11 -1.50 -4.83 6.52
N PRO A 12 -1.12 -5.72 7.45
CA PRO A 12 -1.58 -5.81 8.85
C PRO A 12 -0.74 -5.00 9.87
N PHE A 13 0.24 -4.20 9.44
CA PHE A 13 1.15 -3.47 10.34
C PHE A 13 0.57 -2.13 10.79
N LYS A 14 0.67 -1.85 12.09
CA LYS A 14 0.28 -0.58 12.73
C LYS A 14 -1.09 -0.08 12.23
N THR A 15 -2.12 -0.85 12.54
CA THR A 15 -3.48 -0.61 12.10
C THR A 15 -4.16 0.47 12.97
N GLY A 16 -3.73 1.72 12.78
CA GLY A 16 -4.49 2.92 13.16
C GLY A 16 -5.43 3.36 12.05
N GLY A 17 -6.17 4.46 12.26
CA GLY A 17 -7.10 5.00 11.24
C GLY A 17 -6.42 5.33 9.90
N LEU A 18 -5.15 5.76 9.92
CA LEU A 18 -4.40 6.11 8.72
C LEU A 18 -4.13 4.90 7.82
N GLY A 19 -3.65 3.79 8.39
CA GLY A 19 -3.37 2.56 7.63
C GLY A 19 -4.62 1.98 6.94
N THR A 20 -5.79 2.08 7.57
CA THR A 20 -7.06 1.66 6.96
C THR A 20 -7.44 2.53 5.76
N HIS A 21 -7.19 3.84 5.82
CA HIS A 21 -7.44 4.73 4.68
C HIS A 21 -6.46 4.46 3.53
N CYS A 22 -5.16 4.30 3.82
CA CYS A 22 -4.16 3.94 2.81
C CYS A 22 -4.53 2.62 2.11
N TYR A 23 -4.99 1.63 2.87
CA TYR A 23 -5.46 0.35 2.33
C TYR A 23 -6.67 0.51 1.40
N GLY A 24 -7.71 1.23 1.84
CA GLY A 24 -8.89 1.47 1.01
C GLY A 24 -8.56 2.26 -0.26
N LEU A 25 -7.71 3.28 -0.15
CA LEU A 25 -7.37 4.16 -1.27
C LEU A 25 -6.51 3.45 -2.32
N THR A 26 -5.48 2.71 -1.89
CA THR A 26 -4.64 1.90 -2.80
C THR A 26 -5.46 0.86 -3.56
N ARG A 27 -6.38 0.15 -2.90
CA ARG A 27 -7.32 -0.76 -3.56
C ARG A 27 -8.28 -0.06 -4.50
N GLY A 28 -8.87 1.06 -4.09
CA GLY A 28 -9.80 1.82 -4.94
C GLY A 28 -9.14 2.30 -6.24
N LEU A 29 -7.86 2.68 -6.17
CA LEU A 29 -7.06 3.01 -7.35
C LEU A 29 -6.75 1.77 -8.20
N ALA A 30 -6.32 0.67 -7.56
CA ALA A 30 -6.05 -0.58 -8.27
C ALA A 30 -7.29 -1.13 -8.99
N ASP A 31 -8.49 -1.01 -8.39
CA ASP A 31 -9.78 -1.39 -8.99
C ASP A 31 -10.15 -0.53 -10.20
N LYS A 32 -9.60 0.68 -10.30
CA LYS A 32 -9.69 1.55 -11.49
C LYS A 32 -8.57 1.28 -12.50
N ASN A 33 -7.86 0.17 -12.37
CA ASN A 33 -6.75 -0.24 -13.23
C ASN A 33 -5.59 0.77 -13.24
N VAL A 34 -5.44 1.51 -12.14
CA VAL A 34 -4.29 2.40 -11.90
C VAL A 34 -3.17 1.57 -11.28
N ASP A 35 -1.95 1.77 -11.77
CA ASP A 35 -0.75 1.13 -11.23
C ASP A 35 -0.27 1.92 -10.00
N VAL A 36 -0.19 1.26 -8.84
CA VAL A 36 0.06 1.91 -7.55
C VAL A 36 1.30 1.31 -6.90
N ASP A 37 2.31 2.16 -6.70
CA ASP A 37 3.51 1.83 -5.94
C ASP A 37 3.37 2.44 -4.53
N PHE A 38 3.22 1.60 -3.51
CA PHE A 38 3.14 2.03 -2.12
C PHE A 38 4.49 1.82 -1.41
N TYR A 39 5.17 2.92 -1.10
CA TYR A 39 6.45 2.94 -0.40
C TYR A 39 6.24 3.05 1.10
N MET A 40 6.84 2.13 1.86
CA MET A 40 6.82 2.16 3.33
C MET A 40 8.14 1.69 3.93
N PRO A 41 8.47 2.05 5.17
CA PRO A 41 9.65 1.51 5.86
C PRO A 41 9.56 -0.02 5.96
N LYS A 42 10.72 -0.71 5.92
CA LYS A 42 10.76 -2.14 6.21
C LYS A 42 10.08 -2.46 7.53
N THR A 43 9.15 -3.40 7.48
CA THR A 43 8.47 -3.94 8.67
C THR A 43 8.82 -5.40 8.87
N ASN A 44 8.63 -5.92 10.08
CA ASN A 44 9.05 -7.29 10.44
C ASN A 44 8.25 -8.40 9.74
N LYS A 45 7.15 -8.10 9.02
CA LYS A 45 6.56 -9.08 8.11
C LYS A 45 6.12 -8.38 6.82
N LYS A 46 6.02 -9.15 5.74
CA LYS A 46 5.65 -8.62 4.43
C LYS A 46 4.18 -8.28 4.40
N ALA A 47 3.85 -7.07 3.95
CA ALA A 47 2.50 -6.77 3.52
C ALA A 47 2.20 -7.58 2.25
N ILE A 48 0.98 -8.12 2.16
CA ILE A 48 0.55 -8.96 1.04
C ILE A 48 -0.32 -8.07 0.14
N SER A 49 0.08 -7.93 -1.12
CA SER A 49 -0.80 -7.38 -2.15
C SER A 49 -1.61 -8.52 -2.77
N ASP A 50 -2.91 -8.33 -2.88
CA ASP A 50 -3.84 -9.23 -3.57
C ASP A 50 -4.23 -8.73 -4.96
N LYS A 51 -3.63 -7.63 -5.43
CA LYS A 51 -3.93 -6.98 -6.71
C LYS A 51 -2.66 -6.87 -7.55
N GLU A 52 -2.75 -7.25 -8.83
CA GLU A 52 -1.61 -7.24 -9.76
C GLU A 52 -1.03 -5.83 -9.98
N ASN A 53 -1.88 -4.80 -9.89
CA ASN A 53 -1.53 -3.40 -10.11
C ASN A 53 -1.17 -2.64 -8.81
N LEU A 54 -0.93 -3.37 -7.71
CA LEU A 54 -0.59 -2.79 -6.42
C LEU A 54 0.72 -3.39 -5.93
N HIS A 55 1.77 -2.58 -5.90
CA HIS A 55 3.11 -3.00 -5.53
C HIS A 55 3.46 -2.36 -4.20
N ILE A 56 3.75 -3.19 -3.19
CA ILE A 56 4.18 -2.71 -1.88
C ILE A 56 5.70 -2.79 -1.83
N ILE A 57 6.35 -1.63 -1.72
CA ILE A 57 7.79 -1.48 -1.78
C ILE A 57 8.30 -1.07 -0.40
N GLU A 58 9.06 -1.96 0.22
CA GLU A 58 9.70 -1.68 1.50
C GLU A 58 11.05 -0.98 1.29
N VAL A 59 11.17 0.24 1.78
CA VAL A 59 12.40 1.05 1.73
C VAL A 59 13.16 0.96 3.06
N VAL A 60 14.50 0.96 2.97
CA VAL A 60 15.45 0.87 4.11
C VAL A 60 15.80 2.27 4.60
#